data_AF-A0A834GCA2-F1
#
_entry.id   AF-A0A834GCA2-F1
#
_cell.length_a   1.000
_cell.length_b   1.000
_cell.length_c   1.000
_cell.angle_alpha   90.00
_cell.angle_beta   90.00
_cell.angle_gamma   90.00
#
_symmetry.space_group_name_H-M   'P 1'
#
loop_
_entity.id
_entity.type
_entity.pdbx_description
1 polymer ?
#
loop_
_entity_poly.entity_id
_entity_poly.type
_entity_poly.pdbx_seq_one_letter_code
_entity_poly.pdbx_strand_id
1 'polypeptide(L)'
;MADGILAIGGLVVSAVSSATSAVQAMAQAKQVFWDPPTEKDDLPNNVEEIIDDLNDEVRKLGSKSKDFKNKVLKNKMKAPSETYLEWVRTVEEIDKQVKDLLDKYDKQSKEEASWWFTSSPDFREDFKKMYEKVKSLGEESNQIKDKMFVDLLPELVVNKEGKNNNFGMREKQIEKILDLLESSKPKKIGILGTVGIGKTTMMRNLNNHEKVTKTFDIVIWLNVSQEGSRENLSREDLLQAIVRRLELNIGGSSNADEIAKRILMELQGRNFLLLLDDVKECFNLKDIGIPESNNGCKIVLTTRLRRVCRSMVDQKIKVTYLSEDEAWKMFQDVLKSPELLEDPNIRKLARKVCKECSGVPLLIKKVASTFRSKDSLRHWSDGLNSWRMWPEKECEGIREMYNMLKFCYDDLDDERRQKCFLYGALYPEGSVINADYLLECWAAEHLLGDFDSITKESLVCGHLVLSYLKVCVIT
;
A
#
# COMPACT_ATOMS: atom_id res chain seq x y z
N MET A 1 22.76 2.39 -4.35
CA MET A 1 22.61 2.95 -5.71
C MET A 1 22.65 4.49 -5.75
N ALA A 2 23.13 5.18 -4.71
CA ALA A 2 23.19 6.65 -4.70
C ALA A 2 24.48 7.24 -5.32
N ASP A 3 25.57 6.46 -5.39
CA ASP A 3 26.87 6.95 -5.85
C ASP A 3 27.02 7.00 -7.39
N GLY A 4 26.13 6.33 -8.14
CA GLY A 4 26.18 6.31 -9.60
C GLY A 4 25.64 7.56 -10.30
N ILE A 5 24.81 8.36 -9.63
CA ILE A 5 24.14 9.54 -10.22
C ILE A 5 25.05 10.79 -10.14
N LEU A 6 25.91 10.88 -9.12
CA LEU A 6 26.88 11.97 -8.97
C LEU A 6 28.07 11.84 -9.94
N ALA A 7 28.46 10.62 -10.31
CA ALA A 7 29.55 10.38 -11.26
C ALA A 7 29.21 10.85 -12.70
N ILE A 8 27.95 10.68 -13.12
CA ILE A 8 27.49 11.11 -14.46
C ILE A 8 27.37 12.64 -14.55
N GLY A 9 27.06 13.32 -13.44
CA GLY A 9 27.03 14.78 -13.38
C GLY A 9 28.41 15.43 -13.49
N GLY A 10 29.46 14.80 -12.97
CA GLY A 10 30.84 15.29 -13.02
C GLY A 10 31.49 15.18 -14.40
N LEU A 11 31.19 14.13 -15.16
CA LEU A 11 31.77 13.90 -16.50
C LEU A 11 31.22 14.87 -17.57
N VAL A 12 29.96 15.30 -17.45
CA VAL A 12 29.30 16.18 -18.45
C VAL A 12 29.70 17.66 -18.29
N VAL A 13 30.04 18.11 -17.08
CA VAL A 13 30.53 19.49 -16.86
C VAL A 13 31.97 19.66 -17.38
N SER A 14 32.78 18.59 -17.33
CA SER A 14 34.13 18.57 -17.89
C SER A 14 34.15 18.58 -19.43
N ALA A 15 33.21 17.89 -20.08
CA ALA A 15 33.15 17.76 -21.54
C ALA A 15 32.69 19.05 -22.26
N VAL A 16 31.85 19.86 -21.63
CA VAL A 16 31.37 21.14 -22.20
C VAL A 16 32.41 22.27 -22.02
N SER A 17 33.31 22.14 -21.04
CA SER A 17 34.39 23.09 -20.78
C SER A 17 35.60 22.92 -21.71
N SER A 18 35.85 21.73 -22.30
CA SER A 18 37.00 21.55 -23.20
C SER A 18 36.71 21.96 -24.64
N ALA A 19 35.47 21.85 -25.11
CA ALA A 19 35.05 22.27 -26.45
C ALA A 19 35.07 23.81 -26.61
N THR A 20 34.90 24.56 -25.52
CA THR A 20 34.93 26.04 -25.55
C THR A 20 36.35 26.59 -25.74
N SER A 21 37.38 25.87 -25.26
CA SER A 21 38.78 26.29 -25.36
C SER A 21 39.38 26.09 -26.77
N ALA A 22 38.93 25.08 -27.52
CA ALA A 22 39.40 24.83 -28.89
C ALA A 22 38.77 25.81 -29.90
N VAL A 23 37.48 26.14 -29.73
CA VAL A 23 36.74 27.10 -30.58
C VAL A 23 37.30 28.52 -30.45
N GLN A 24 37.76 28.90 -29.27
CA GLN A 24 38.34 30.24 -29.03
C GLN A 24 39.75 30.41 -29.63
N ALA A 25 40.46 29.30 -29.90
CA ALA A 25 41.77 29.30 -30.55
C ALA A 25 41.66 29.38 -32.09
N MET A 26 40.61 28.79 -32.69
CA MET A 26 40.34 28.91 -34.14
C MET A 26 39.70 30.26 -34.52
N ALA A 27 38.89 30.85 -33.63
CA ALA A 27 38.27 32.17 -33.86
C ALA A 27 39.27 33.35 -33.89
N GLN A 28 40.51 33.17 -33.42
CA GLN A 28 41.55 34.21 -33.50
C GLN A 28 42.35 34.20 -34.81
N ALA A 29 42.09 33.24 -35.71
CA ALA A 29 42.80 33.09 -36.97
C ALA A 29 41.85 33.14 -38.19
N LYS A 30 41.01 34.19 -38.30
CA LYS A 30 40.40 34.67 -39.57
C LYS A 30 39.60 35.95 -39.29
N GLN A 31 40.29 37.07 -39.05
CA GLN A 31 39.74 38.36 -39.44
C GLN A 31 40.03 38.52 -40.94
N VAL A 32 38.99 38.44 -41.76
CA VAL A 32 38.73 39.21 -42.99
C VAL A 32 37.67 38.47 -43.80
N PHE A 33 36.68 39.26 -44.25
CA PHE A 33 35.61 38.96 -45.22
C PHE A 33 34.29 38.43 -44.64
N TRP A 34 33.32 39.35 -44.58
CA TRP A 34 31.90 39.10 -44.35
C TRP A 34 31.20 38.99 -45.71
N ASP A 35 30.37 37.96 -45.89
CA ASP A 35 29.19 38.02 -46.75
C ASP A 35 28.07 37.15 -46.13
N PRO A 36 26.78 37.49 -46.32
CA PRO A 36 25.66 36.89 -45.59
C PRO A 36 25.23 35.52 -46.16
N PRO A 37 24.53 34.68 -45.37
CA PRO A 37 24.25 33.30 -45.76
C PRO A 37 23.15 33.25 -46.82
N THR A 38 23.37 32.41 -47.85
CA THR A 38 22.31 31.99 -48.77
C THR A 38 21.91 30.56 -48.45
N GLU A 39 20.60 30.33 -48.32
CA GLU A 39 20.00 28.99 -48.23
C GLU A 39 20.43 28.14 -49.42
N LYS A 40 21.14 27.03 -49.17
CA LYS A 40 21.25 25.90 -50.10
C LYS A 40 21.24 24.58 -49.33
N ASP A 41 20.38 23.67 -49.80
CA ASP A 41 20.25 22.27 -49.38
C ASP A 41 21.45 21.38 -49.77
N ASP A 42 22.61 21.96 -50.10
CA ASP A 42 23.83 21.22 -50.42
C ASP A 42 24.88 21.51 -49.34
N LEU A 43 25.23 20.50 -48.53
CA LEU A 43 26.27 20.63 -47.51
C LEU A 43 27.56 21.17 -48.16
N PRO A 44 28.18 22.23 -47.60
CA PRO A 44 29.24 22.97 -48.26
C PRO A 44 30.41 22.12 -48.79
N ASN A 45 31.12 22.65 -49.79
CA ASN A 45 32.29 21.96 -50.37
C ASN A 45 33.54 22.03 -49.48
N ASN A 46 33.53 22.90 -48.46
CA ASN A 46 34.64 23.11 -47.52
C ASN A 46 34.46 22.25 -46.26
N VAL A 47 35.50 21.53 -45.85
CA VAL A 47 35.49 20.68 -44.64
C VAL A 47 35.32 21.51 -43.36
N GLU A 48 35.91 22.71 -43.29
CA GLU A 48 35.76 23.61 -42.13
C GLU A 48 34.28 23.99 -41.90
N GLU A 49 33.55 24.28 -42.98
CA GLU A 49 32.14 24.68 -42.92
C GLU A 49 31.24 23.50 -42.51
N ILE A 50 31.55 22.28 -42.97
CA ILE A 50 30.87 21.05 -42.53
C ILE A 50 31.11 20.80 -41.03
N ILE A 51 32.31 21.05 -40.54
CA ILE A 51 32.65 20.91 -39.12
C ILE A 51 31.87 21.91 -38.27
N ASP A 52 31.77 23.16 -38.71
CA ASP A 52 30.99 24.20 -38.03
C ASP A 52 29.50 23.81 -37.96
N ASP A 53 28.91 23.39 -39.09
CA ASP A 53 27.52 22.92 -39.16
C ASP A 53 27.27 21.71 -38.25
N LEU A 54 28.20 20.73 -38.24
CA LEU A 54 28.13 19.56 -37.37
C LEU A 54 28.18 19.94 -35.89
N ASN A 55 29.11 20.81 -35.51
CA ASN A 55 29.25 21.27 -34.13
C ASN A 55 27.98 21.99 -33.66
N ASP A 56 27.37 22.80 -34.53
CA ASP A 56 26.14 23.50 -34.22
C ASP A 56 24.96 22.54 -34.01
N GLU A 57 24.84 21.48 -34.81
CA GLU A 57 23.80 20.47 -34.59
C GLU A 57 24.05 19.60 -33.36
N VAL A 58 25.29 19.21 -33.09
CA VAL A 58 25.64 18.48 -31.86
C VAL A 58 25.28 19.31 -30.62
N ARG A 59 25.55 20.62 -30.66
CA ARG A 59 25.17 21.56 -29.60
C ARG A 59 23.66 21.61 -29.41
N LYS A 60 22.88 21.75 -30.49
CA LYS A 60 21.40 21.76 -30.41
C LYS A 60 20.86 20.45 -29.85
N LEU A 61 21.38 19.31 -30.30
CA LEU A 61 21.01 17.97 -29.82
C LEU A 61 21.32 17.80 -28.33
N GLY A 62 22.51 18.25 -27.89
CA GLY A 62 22.92 18.25 -26.49
C GLY A 62 22.02 19.09 -25.59
N SER A 63 21.61 20.28 -26.05
CA SER A 63 20.63 21.11 -25.33
C SER A 63 19.28 20.40 -25.17
N LYS A 64 18.75 19.79 -26.24
CA LYS A 64 17.49 19.02 -26.18
C LYS A 64 17.60 17.85 -25.20
N SER A 65 18.68 17.07 -25.28
CA SER A 65 18.93 15.94 -24.38
C SER A 65 19.00 16.38 -22.91
N LYS A 66 19.64 17.50 -22.61
CA LYS A 66 19.70 18.09 -21.27
C LYS A 66 18.33 18.54 -20.77
N ASP A 67 17.54 19.19 -21.60
CA ASP A 67 16.18 19.62 -21.24
C ASP A 67 15.27 18.43 -20.95
N PHE A 68 15.39 17.37 -21.75
CA PHE A 68 14.71 16.10 -21.55
C PHE A 68 15.13 15.46 -20.22
N LYS A 69 16.44 15.32 -19.97
CA LYS A 69 16.96 14.79 -18.70
C LYS A 69 16.46 15.58 -17.49
N ASN A 70 16.42 16.92 -17.59
CA ASN A 70 15.85 17.77 -16.55
C ASN A 70 14.35 17.54 -16.33
N LYS A 71 13.58 17.34 -17.40
CA LYS A 71 12.14 17.00 -17.30
C LYS A 71 11.94 15.66 -16.60
N VAL A 72 12.76 14.65 -16.91
CA VAL A 72 12.72 13.34 -16.24
C VAL A 72 13.11 13.45 -14.78
N LEU A 73 14.21 14.12 -14.46
CA LEU A 73 14.67 14.30 -13.07
C LEU A 73 13.67 15.06 -12.20
N LYS A 74 12.94 16.02 -12.78
CA LYS A 74 11.87 16.75 -12.09
C LYS A 74 10.57 15.96 -11.97
N ASN A 75 10.38 14.91 -12.78
CA ASN A 75 9.18 14.10 -12.77
C ASN A 75 9.30 12.94 -11.77
N LYS A 76 8.57 13.03 -10.65
CA LYS A 76 8.53 12.00 -9.61
C LYS A 76 7.45 10.93 -9.82
N MET A 77 6.60 11.07 -10.85
CA MET A 77 5.38 10.26 -11.05
C MET A 77 5.46 9.31 -12.24
N LYS A 78 6.36 9.56 -13.19
CA LYS A 78 6.50 8.74 -14.40
C LYS A 78 7.95 8.33 -14.59
N ALA A 79 8.15 7.06 -14.93
CA ALA A 79 9.46 6.51 -15.22
C ALA A 79 9.89 6.93 -16.63
N PRO A 80 11.19 7.08 -16.90
CA PRO A 80 11.69 7.19 -18.26
C PRO A 80 11.32 5.92 -19.05
N SER A 81 10.85 6.08 -20.29
CA SER A 81 10.65 4.94 -21.19
C SER A 81 11.98 4.35 -21.67
N GLU A 82 11.99 3.05 -22.00
CA GLU A 82 13.18 2.38 -22.55
C GLU A 82 13.66 3.06 -23.84
N THR A 83 12.71 3.47 -24.69
CA THR A 83 12.99 4.20 -25.94
C THR A 83 13.69 5.54 -25.68
N TYR A 84 13.32 6.26 -24.61
CA TYR A 84 14.02 7.48 -24.21
C TYR A 84 15.44 7.18 -23.70
N LEU A 85 15.62 6.13 -22.88
CA LEU A 85 16.93 5.76 -22.35
C LEU A 85 17.90 5.36 -23.46
N GLU A 86 17.43 4.61 -24.45
CA GLU A 86 18.19 4.22 -25.63
C GLU A 86 18.58 5.43 -26.50
N TRP A 87 17.65 6.37 -26.71
CA TRP A 87 17.95 7.62 -27.41
C TRP A 87 19.02 8.44 -26.70
N VAL A 88 18.95 8.60 -25.36
CA VAL A 88 19.99 9.33 -24.60
C VAL A 88 21.35 8.66 -24.70
N ARG A 89 21.43 7.33 -24.61
CA ARG A 89 22.69 6.60 -24.81
C ARG A 89 23.28 6.84 -26.20
N THR A 90 22.42 6.86 -27.22
CA THR A 90 22.84 7.10 -28.61
C THR A 90 23.38 8.51 -28.79
N VAL A 91 22.77 9.51 -28.16
CA VAL A 91 23.28 10.90 -28.15
C VAL A 91 24.66 10.98 -27.49
N GLU A 92 24.85 10.31 -26.35
CA GLU A 92 26.15 10.28 -25.64
C GLU A 92 27.24 9.59 -26.48
N GLU A 93 26.91 8.51 -27.18
CA GLU A 93 27.82 7.80 -28.06
C GLU A 93 28.22 8.64 -29.28
N ILE A 94 27.27 9.37 -29.90
CA ILE A 94 27.58 10.25 -31.03
C ILE A 94 28.45 11.43 -30.62
N ASP A 95 28.19 12.05 -29.46
CA ASP A 95 29.05 13.12 -28.93
C ASP A 95 30.51 12.67 -28.80
N LYS A 96 30.72 11.41 -28.37
CA LYS A 96 32.04 10.80 -28.33
C LYS A 96 32.61 10.56 -29.73
N GLN A 97 31.83 10.01 -30.66
CA GLN A 97 32.28 9.77 -32.03
C GLN A 97 32.67 11.05 -32.77
N VAL A 98 31.93 12.14 -32.56
CA VAL A 98 32.24 13.47 -33.11
C VAL A 98 33.57 13.98 -32.55
N LYS A 99 33.78 13.87 -31.23
CA LYS A 99 35.06 14.25 -30.60
C LYS A 99 36.24 13.44 -31.12
N ASP A 100 36.09 12.12 -31.19
CA ASP A 100 37.14 11.24 -31.71
C ASP A 100 37.48 11.56 -33.17
N LEU A 101 36.49 11.96 -33.98
CA LEU A 101 36.68 12.36 -35.37
C LEU A 101 37.39 13.72 -35.49
N LEU A 102 37.00 14.70 -34.66
CA LEU A 102 37.66 16.01 -34.60
C LEU A 102 39.11 15.90 -34.13
N ASP A 103 39.38 15.09 -33.10
CA ASP A 103 40.73 14.86 -32.59
C ASP A 103 41.64 14.21 -33.64
N LYS A 104 41.09 13.29 -34.46
CA LYS A 104 41.83 12.69 -35.58
C LYS A 104 42.15 13.73 -36.64
N TYR A 105 41.17 14.55 -37.02
CA TYR A 105 41.35 15.63 -37.98
C TYR A 105 42.42 16.64 -37.52
N ASP A 106 42.34 17.08 -36.26
CA ASP A 106 43.27 18.06 -35.68
C ASP A 106 44.71 17.54 -35.58
N LYS A 107 44.90 16.27 -35.21
CA LYS A 107 46.23 15.64 -35.16
C LYS A 107 46.86 15.57 -36.54
N GLN A 108 46.11 15.07 -37.51
CA GLN A 108 46.60 14.89 -38.87
C GLN A 108 46.86 16.22 -39.57
N SER A 109 46.00 17.23 -39.33
CA SER A 109 46.22 18.60 -39.83
C SER A 109 47.48 19.27 -39.26
N LYS A 110 47.97 18.86 -38.08
CA LYS A 110 49.18 19.43 -37.44
C LYS A 110 50.46 18.69 -37.85
N GLU A 111 50.37 17.39 -38.12
CA GLU A 111 51.52 16.55 -38.50
C GLU A 111 51.86 16.70 -39.99
N GLU A 112 50.87 16.91 -40.86
CA GLU A 112 51.04 17.01 -42.31
C GLU A 112 50.78 18.46 -42.77
N ALA A 113 51.79 19.32 -42.70
CA ALA A 113 51.73 20.74 -43.12
C ALA A 113 51.59 20.90 -44.65
N SER A 114 50.55 20.32 -45.25
CA SER A 114 50.32 20.31 -46.69
C SER A 114 48.87 20.61 -47.05
N TRP A 115 48.68 21.71 -47.78
CA TRP A 115 47.41 22.31 -48.22
C TRP A 115 46.45 21.41 -49.02
N TRP A 116 46.87 20.22 -49.47
CA TRP A 116 46.01 19.26 -50.18
C TRP A 116 45.27 18.29 -49.23
N PHE A 117 45.66 18.23 -47.95
CA PHE A 117 45.07 17.31 -46.97
C PHE A 117 43.76 17.80 -46.35
N THR A 118 43.55 19.11 -46.24
CA THR A 118 42.26 19.72 -45.84
C THR A 118 41.13 19.43 -46.83
N SER A 119 41.46 18.84 -47.98
CA SER A 119 40.54 18.37 -49.02
C SER A 119 40.50 16.84 -49.16
N SER A 120 41.00 16.09 -48.17
CA SER A 120 40.96 14.62 -48.19
C SER A 120 39.50 14.14 -48.32
N PRO A 121 39.16 13.39 -49.39
CA PRO A 121 37.79 12.91 -49.64
C PRO A 121 37.23 12.10 -48.48
N ASP A 122 38.10 11.40 -47.74
CA ASP A 122 37.73 10.48 -46.66
C ASP A 122 37.16 11.22 -45.44
N PHE A 123 37.84 12.28 -44.96
CA PHE A 123 37.33 13.07 -43.83
C PHE A 123 36.06 13.82 -44.17
N ARG A 124 35.98 14.37 -45.38
CA ARG A 124 34.78 15.07 -45.85
C ARG A 124 33.56 14.15 -45.81
N GLU A 125 33.72 12.93 -46.30
CA GLU A 125 32.66 11.93 -46.30
C GLU A 125 32.31 11.46 -44.88
N ASP A 126 33.31 11.31 -44.00
CA ASP A 126 33.10 10.94 -42.60
C ASP A 126 32.35 12.01 -41.81
N PHE A 127 32.71 13.30 -41.98
CA PHE A 127 31.98 14.41 -41.37
C PHE A 127 30.56 14.55 -41.93
N LYS A 128 30.36 14.37 -43.24
CA LYS A 128 29.03 14.31 -43.86
C LYS A 128 28.16 13.22 -43.26
N LYS A 129 28.68 11.99 -43.15
CA LYS A 129 27.98 10.86 -42.53
C LYS A 129 27.64 11.15 -41.08
N MET A 130 28.54 11.79 -40.34
CA MET A 130 28.30 12.14 -38.94
C MET A 130 27.22 13.22 -38.82
N TYR A 131 27.25 14.23 -39.69
CA TYR A 131 26.24 15.29 -39.77
C TYR A 131 24.84 14.71 -39.99
N GLU A 132 24.68 13.83 -40.98
CA GLU A 132 23.40 13.18 -41.25
C GLU A 132 22.89 12.33 -40.07
N LYS A 133 23.80 11.62 -39.37
CA LYS A 133 23.42 10.87 -38.15
C LYS A 133 22.93 11.78 -37.04
N VAL A 134 23.63 12.89 -36.77
CA VAL A 134 23.23 13.87 -35.74
C VAL A 134 21.87 14.49 -36.10
N LYS A 135 21.67 14.84 -37.37
CA LYS A 135 20.42 15.40 -37.87
C LYS A 135 19.24 14.43 -37.71
N SER A 136 19.42 13.17 -38.11
CA SER A 136 18.42 12.10 -37.92
C SER A 136 17.99 11.96 -36.46
N LEU A 137 18.94 11.92 -35.52
CA LEU A 137 18.63 11.84 -34.09
C LEU A 137 17.96 13.11 -33.55
N GLY A 138 18.31 14.27 -34.12
CA GLY A 138 17.65 15.54 -33.88
C GLY A 138 16.16 15.52 -34.27
N GLU A 139 15.80 14.82 -35.34
CA GLU A 139 14.42 14.63 -35.79
C GLU A 139 13.68 13.61 -34.93
N GLU A 140 14.32 12.49 -34.59
CA GLU A 140 13.79 11.47 -33.67
C GLU A 140 13.41 12.05 -32.30
N SER A 141 14.13 13.08 -31.83
CA SER A 141 13.84 13.75 -30.56
C SER A 141 12.38 14.24 -30.44
N ASN A 142 11.74 14.57 -31.56
CA ASN A 142 10.34 15.00 -31.58
C ASN A 142 9.40 13.84 -31.24
N GLN A 143 9.69 12.62 -31.69
CA GLN A 143 8.91 11.42 -31.38
C GLN A 143 9.15 10.95 -29.94
N ILE A 144 10.39 11.08 -29.44
CA ILE A 144 10.76 10.75 -28.07
C ILE A 144 10.06 11.68 -27.06
N LYS A 145 9.92 12.96 -27.39
CA LYS A 145 9.25 13.96 -26.53
C LYS A 145 7.87 13.51 -26.07
N ASP A 146 7.10 12.87 -26.95
CA ASP A 146 5.73 12.46 -26.66
C ASP A 146 5.64 11.08 -25.98
N LYS A 147 6.66 10.23 -26.15
CA LYS A 147 6.75 8.86 -25.59
C LYS A 147 7.74 8.73 -24.43
N MET A 148 8.14 9.86 -23.87
CA MET A 148 9.25 9.95 -22.93
C MET A 148 8.97 9.25 -21.58
N PHE A 149 7.70 9.13 -21.24
CA PHE A 149 7.25 8.75 -19.91
C PHE A 149 6.38 7.50 -19.96
N VAL A 150 6.59 6.62 -18.98
CA VAL A 150 5.70 5.51 -18.65
C VAL A 150 5.15 5.76 -17.25
N ASP A 151 3.87 5.51 -17.03
CA ASP A 151 3.29 5.66 -15.69
C ASP A 151 3.99 4.71 -14.72
N LEU A 152 4.53 5.22 -13.60
CA LEU A 152 4.93 4.35 -12.51
C LEU A 152 3.66 3.73 -11.95
N LEU A 153 3.55 2.40 -12.03
CA LEU A 153 2.57 1.71 -11.23
C LEU A 153 2.99 1.85 -9.77
N PRO A 154 2.10 2.29 -8.86
CA PRO A 154 2.36 2.20 -7.42
C PRO A 154 2.76 0.77 -7.06
N GLU A 155 3.50 0.59 -5.98
CA GLU A 155 3.78 -0.76 -5.47
C GLU A 155 2.47 -1.56 -5.39
N LEU A 156 2.48 -2.72 -6.04
CA LEU A 156 1.28 -3.53 -6.25
C LEU A 156 0.66 -3.95 -4.90
N VAL A 157 1.50 -4.33 -3.94
CA VAL A 157 1.15 -4.54 -2.53
C VAL A 157 2.18 -3.87 -1.63
N VAL A 158 1.70 -3.02 -0.72
CA VAL A 158 2.50 -2.55 0.43
C VAL A 158 2.35 -3.59 1.54
N ASN A 159 3.42 -4.34 1.80
CA ASN A 159 3.44 -5.34 2.86
C ASN A 159 3.19 -4.67 4.22
N LYS A 160 2.26 -5.23 5.00
CA LYS A 160 2.01 -4.76 6.36
C LYS A 160 2.91 -5.53 7.32
N GLU A 161 3.66 -4.80 8.14
CA GLU A 161 4.51 -5.38 9.18
C GLU A 161 3.70 -6.22 10.18
N GLY A 162 4.26 -7.37 10.55
CA GLY A 162 3.67 -8.34 11.45
C GLY A 162 4.19 -9.73 11.12
N LYS A 163 5.01 -10.33 12.00
CA LYS A 163 5.61 -11.66 11.78
C LYS A 163 4.54 -12.69 11.42
N ASN A 164 4.78 -13.42 10.33
CA ASN A 164 3.97 -14.49 9.70
C ASN A 164 3.58 -15.69 10.60
N ASN A 165 3.62 -15.57 11.93
CA ASN A 165 3.64 -16.73 12.80
C ASN A 165 2.26 -17.31 13.14
N ASN A 166 1.16 -16.76 12.62
CA ASN A 166 -0.20 -17.24 12.92
C ASN A 166 -0.94 -17.77 11.68
N PHE A 167 -0.21 -18.11 10.60
CA PHE A 167 -0.80 -18.64 9.36
C PHE A 167 -1.75 -19.82 9.64
N GLY A 168 -1.33 -20.75 10.51
CA GLY A 168 -2.00 -22.05 10.69
C GLY A 168 -3.39 -22.07 11.33
N MET A 169 -3.88 -20.99 11.96
CA MET A 169 -5.13 -21.07 12.74
C MET A 169 -6.39 -20.72 11.95
N ARG A 170 -6.24 -20.16 10.74
CA ARG A 170 -7.37 -19.76 9.89
C ARG A 170 -7.14 -19.94 8.39
N GLU A 171 -6.28 -20.89 8.04
CA GLU A 171 -5.96 -21.22 6.65
C GLU A 171 -7.24 -21.50 5.86
N LYS A 172 -8.15 -22.30 6.40
CA LYS A 172 -9.43 -22.61 5.74
C LYS A 172 -10.26 -21.38 5.36
N GLN A 173 -10.38 -20.39 6.26
CA GLN A 173 -11.13 -19.18 5.93
C GLN A 173 -10.37 -18.26 4.97
N ILE A 174 -9.04 -18.21 5.08
CA ILE A 174 -8.19 -17.43 4.17
C ILE A 174 -8.24 -18.03 2.76
N GLU A 175 -8.04 -19.34 2.63
CA GLU A 175 -8.19 -20.11 1.39
C GLU A 175 -9.55 -19.87 0.76
N LYS A 176 -10.63 -20.00 1.54
CA LYS A 176 -11.97 -19.69 1.06
C LYS A 176 -12.11 -18.27 0.54
N ILE A 177 -11.49 -17.28 1.20
CA ILE A 177 -11.52 -15.90 0.70
C ILE A 177 -10.69 -15.78 -0.58
N LEU A 178 -9.51 -16.41 -0.66
CA LEU A 178 -8.66 -16.42 -1.85
C LEU A 178 -9.38 -17.02 -3.07
N ASP A 179 -10.08 -18.15 -2.89
CA ASP A 179 -10.89 -18.77 -3.95
C ASP A 179 -12.01 -17.82 -4.41
N LEU A 180 -12.65 -17.11 -3.47
CA LEU A 180 -13.65 -16.10 -3.79
C LEU A 180 -13.04 -14.88 -4.48
N LEU A 181 -11.77 -14.54 -4.24
CA LEU A 181 -11.08 -13.45 -4.95
C LEU A 181 -10.77 -13.82 -6.40
N GLU A 182 -10.47 -15.08 -6.69
CA GLU A 182 -10.21 -15.58 -8.05
C GLU A 182 -11.49 -15.74 -8.89
N SER A 183 -12.63 -15.99 -8.23
CA SER A 183 -13.93 -16.11 -8.91
C SER A 183 -14.45 -14.79 -9.51
N SER A 184 -15.38 -14.82 -10.47
CA SER A 184 -16.01 -13.60 -11.00
C SER A 184 -17.02 -12.94 -10.02
N LYS A 185 -17.66 -13.75 -9.18
CA LYS A 185 -18.59 -13.35 -8.12
C LYS A 185 -18.35 -14.23 -6.88
N PRO A 186 -18.48 -13.70 -5.67
CA PRO A 186 -18.96 -12.38 -5.25
C PRO A 186 -17.96 -11.25 -5.52
N LYS A 187 -18.40 -9.99 -5.67
CA LYS A 187 -17.47 -8.84 -5.77
C LYS A 187 -17.11 -8.27 -4.40
N LYS A 188 -18.04 -8.32 -3.45
CA LYS A 188 -17.90 -7.77 -2.11
C LYS A 188 -17.97 -8.88 -1.07
N ILE A 189 -16.92 -9.03 -0.27
CA ILE A 189 -16.77 -10.08 0.74
C ILE A 189 -16.68 -9.43 2.12
N GLY A 190 -17.48 -9.89 3.08
CA GLY A 190 -17.50 -9.39 4.45
C GLY A 190 -16.96 -10.41 5.44
N ILE A 191 -15.90 -10.04 6.16
CA ILE A 191 -15.36 -10.78 7.29
C ILE A 191 -16.07 -10.30 8.56
N LEU A 192 -16.98 -11.12 9.09
CA LEU A 192 -17.79 -10.81 10.26
C LEU A 192 -17.28 -11.56 11.49
N GLY A 193 -17.14 -10.87 12.62
CA GLY A 193 -16.82 -11.49 13.90
C GLY A 193 -16.65 -10.48 15.02
N THR A 194 -16.61 -10.95 16.27
CA THR A 194 -16.49 -10.13 17.48
C THR A 194 -15.14 -9.44 17.62
N VAL A 195 -15.01 -8.56 18.61
CA VAL A 195 -13.75 -7.88 18.95
C VAL A 195 -12.69 -8.91 19.36
N GLY A 196 -11.42 -8.64 19.07
CA GLY A 196 -10.31 -9.51 19.48
C GLY A 196 -10.24 -10.86 18.76
N ILE A 197 -11.23 -11.17 17.93
CA ILE A 197 -11.28 -12.43 17.19
C ILE A 197 -10.22 -12.47 16.09
N GLY A 198 -9.58 -11.37 15.67
CA GLY A 198 -8.47 -11.41 14.69
C GLY A 198 -8.87 -11.24 13.22
N LYS A 199 -9.94 -10.48 12.93
CA LYS A 199 -10.36 -10.13 11.56
C LYS A 199 -9.29 -9.32 10.82
N THR A 200 -8.78 -8.27 11.44
CA THR A 200 -7.66 -7.44 10.93
C THR A 200 -6.43 -8.29 10.63
N THR A 201 -6.13 -9.29 11.47
CA THR A 201 -5.03 -10.23 11.21
C THR A 201 -5.28 -11.07 9.96
N MET A 202 -6.51 -11.56 9.75
CA MET A 202 -6.84 -12.27 8.51
C MET A 202 -6.74 -11.37 7.28
N MET A 203 -7.21 -10.12 7.38
CA MET A 203 -7.06 -9.14 6.31
C MET A 203 -5.57 -8.85 6.02
N ARG A 204 -4.72 -8.83 7.06
CA ARG A 204 -3.26 -8.68 6.94
C ARG A 204 -2.62 -9.82 6.16
N ASN A 205 -2.99 -11.04 6.53
CA ASN A 205 -2.50 -12.23 5.85
C ASN A 205 -2.96 -12.24 4.39
N LEU A 206 -4.20 -11.81 4.11
CA LEU A 206 -4.72 -11.70 2.76
C LEU A 206 -3.92 -10.69 1.92
N ASN A 207 -3.68 -9.48 2.44
CA ASN A 207 -2.89 -8.44 1.76
C ASN A 207 -1.51 -8.93 1.37
N ASN A 208 -0.83 -9.61 2.29
CA ASN A 208 0.55 -10.09 2.09
C ASN A 208 0.61 -11.44 1.35
N HIS A 209 -0.53 -11.99 0.89
CA HIS A 209 -0.57 -13.30 0.26
C HIS A 209 -0.09 -13.24 -1.20
N GLU A 210 0.75 -14.19 -1.61
CA GLU A 210 1.33 -14.21 -2.97
C GLU A 210 0.27 -14.32 -4.09
N LYS A 211 -0.83 -15.04 -3.84
CA LYS A 211 -1.95 -15.06 -4.81
C LYS A 211 -2.55 -13.68 -5.04
N VAL A 212 -2.64 -12.84 -4.01
CA VAL A 212 -3.18 -11.48 -4.13
C VAL A 212 -2.23 -10.61 -4.97
N THR A 213 -0.92 -10.73 -4.75
CA THR A 213 0.08 -9.99 -5.54
C THR A 213 0.12 -10.42 -7.01
N LYS A 214 -0.33 -11.64 -7.34
CA LYS A 214 -0.41 -12.13 -8.73
C LYS A 214 -1.74 -11.79 -9.44
N THR A 215 -2.79 -11.50 -8.69
CA THR A 215 -4.16 -11.37 -9.23
C THR A 215 -4.58 -9.93 -9.49
N PHE A 216 -4.10 -8.98 -8.68
CA PHE A 216 -4.54 -7.59 -8.73
C PHE A 216 -3.39 -6.67 -9.11
N ASP A 217 -3.66 -5.67 -9.95
CA ASP A 217 -2.69 -4.63 -10.35
C ASP A 217 -2.35 -3.73 -9.16
N ILE A 218 -3.28 -3.58 -8.20
CA ILE A 218 -3.10 -2.78 -7.00
C ILE A 218 -3.98 -3.23 -5.84
N VAL A 219 -3.42 -3.21 -4.63
CA VAL A 219 -4.15 -3.46 -3.38
C VAL A 219 -4.22 -2.20 -2.53
N ILE A 220 -5.43 -1.71 -2.27
CA ILE A 220 -5.69 -0.52 -1.46
C ILE A 220 -6.19 -0.97 -0.09
N TRP A 221 -5.40 -0.75 0.96
CA TRP A 221 -5.82 -0.97 2.34
C TRP A 221 -6.22 0.33 3.01
N LEU A 222 -7.46 0.43 3.46
CA LEU A 222 -7.97 1.54 4.26
C LEU A 222 -8.37 1.05 5.65
N ASN A 223 -7.85 1.72 6.68
CA ASN A 223 -8.44 1.65 8.01
C ASN A 223 -9.64 2.60 8.00
N VAL A 224 -10.86 2.06 8.11
CA VAL A 224 -12.09 2.86 7.99
C VAL A 224 -12.45 3.53 9.30
N SER A 225 -11.73 3.25 10.38
CA SER A 225 -11.93 3.92 11.66
C SER A 225 -10.61 4.07 12.43
N GLN A 226 -10.60 4.99 13.40
CA GLN A 226 -9.48 5.11 14.32
C GLN A 226 -9.58 4.04 15.41
N GLU A 227 -8.43 3.64 15.95
CA GLU A 227 -8.40 2.71 17.06
C GLU A 227 -9.14 3.30 18.26
N GLY A 228 -10.15 2.58 18.76
CA GLY A 228 -11.01 3.07 19.84
C GLY A 228 -12.09 4.08 19.43
N SER A 229 -12.29 4.40 18.14
CA SER A 229 -13.45 5.22 17.74
C SER A 229 -14.73 4.37 17.65
N ARG A 230 -15.89 5.03 17.73
CA ARG A 230 -17.22 4.42 17.48
C ARG A 230 -17.74 4.67 16.07
N GLU A 231 -17.09 5.56 15.33
CA GLU A 231 -17.52 6.02 14.01
C GLU A 231 -16.49 5.69 12.94
N ASN A 232 -16.94 5.65 11.69
CA ASN A 232 -16.03 5.62 10.55
C ASN A 232 -15.24 6.96 10.48
N LEU A 233 -14.11 6.94 9.81
CA LEU A 233 -13.40 8.15 9.39
C LEU A 233 -14.29 9.01 8.49
N SER A 234 -13.99 10.31 8.46
CA SER A 234 -14.65 11.23 7.53
C SER A 234 -14.40 10.81 6.08
N ARG A 235 -15.28 11.27 5.18
CA ARG A 235 -15.12 11.04 3.74
C ARG A 235 -13.76 11.57 3.26
N GLU A 236 -13.38 12.74 3.74
CA GLU A 236 -12.14 13.43 3.42
C GLU A 236 -10.92 12.60 3.84
N ASP A 237 -10.92 12.04 5.04
CA ASP A 237 -9.83 11.19 5.54
C ASP A 237 -9.67 9.93 4.67
N LEU A 238 -10.78 9.29 4.29
CA LEU A 238 -10.77 8.12 3.41
C LEU A 238 -10.23 8.47 2.01
N LEU A 239 -10.69 9.59 1.44
CA LEU A 239 -10.19 10.09 0.16
C LEU A 239 -8.68 10.36 0.21
N GLN A 240 -8.20 11.02 1.27
CA GLN A 240 -6.77 11.30 1.45
C GLN A 240 -5.94 10.03 1.62
N ALA A 241 -6.46 9.01 2.32
CA ALA A 241 -5.81 7.72 2.43
C ALA A 241 -5.67 7.02 1.07
N ILE A 242 -6.70 7.07 0.23
CA ILE A 242 -6.65 6.51 -1.13
C ILE A 242 -5.69 7.30 -2.02
N VAL A 243 -5.73 8.64 -1.98
CA VAL A 243 -4.80 9.52 -2.71
C VAL A 243 -3.36 9.20 -2.38
N ARG A 244 -3.03 9.05 -1.09
CA ARG A 244 -1.70 8.67 -0.64
C ARG A 244 -1.30 7.29 -1.13
N ARG A 245 -2.22 6.31 -1.10
CA ARG A 245 -1.96 4.94 -1.54
C ARG A 245 -1.73 4.82 -3.04
N LEU A 246 -2.45 5.62 -3.82
CA LEU A 246 -2.35 5.68 -5.28
C LEU A 246 -1.31 6.69 -5.76
N GLU A 247 -0.66 7.41 -4.84
CA GLU A 247 0.30 8.48 -5.13
C GLU A 247 -0.25 9.54 -6.10
N LEU A 248 -1.56 9.83 -5.98
CA LEU A 248 -2.26 10.75 -6.87
C LEU A 248 -1.85 12.20 -6.60
N ASN A 249 -1.48 12.92 -7.65
CA ASN A 249 -1.33 14.37 -7.59
C ASN A 249 -2.70 15.05 -7.72
N ILE A 250 -3.19 15.60 -6.60
CA ILE A 250 -4.45 16.34 -6.53
C ILE A 250 -4.29 17.86 -6.70
N GLY A 251 -3.08 18.36 -7.02
CA GLY A 251 -2.84 19.76 -7.35
C GLY A 251 -3.19 20.77 -6.25
N GLY A 252 -3.29 20.31 -4.99
CA GLY A 252 -3.76 21.11 -3.87
C GLY A 252 -5.28 21.29 -3.79
N SER A 253 -6.06 20.59 -4.63
CA SER A 253 -7.52 20.56 -4.50
C SER A 253 -7.90 19.96 -3.14
N SER A 254 -8.70 20.71 -2.39
CA SER A 254 -9.35 20.25 -1.15
C SER A 254 -10.80 19.80 -1.38
N ASN A 255 -11.28 19.86 -2.62
CA ASN A 255 -12.65 19.51 -2.96
C ASN A 255 -12.81 17.98 -3.01
N ALA A 256 -13.56 17.43 -2.07
CA ALA A 256 -13.79 15.98 -1.94
C ALA A 256 -14.37 15.34 -3.22
N ASP A 257 -15.25 16.04 -3.95
CA ASP A 257 -15.85 15.50 -5.18
C ASP A 257 -14.86 15.44 -6.35
N GLU A 258 -13.97 16.41 -6.45
CA GLU A 258 -12.90 16.40 -7.45
C GLU A 258 -11.90 15.28 -7.17
N ILE A 259 -11.53 15.10 -5.90
CA ILE A 259 -10.65 14.02 -5.46
C ILE A 259 -11.29 12.65 -5.75
N ALA A 260 -12.57 12.48 -5.40
CA ALA A 260 -13.31 11.25 -5.69
C ALA A 260 -13.37 10.95 -7.20
N LYS A 261 -13.63 11.97 -8.04
CA LYS A 261 -13.60 11.82 -9.51
C LYS A 261 -12.22 11.43 -10.02
N ARG A 262 -11.16 11.98 -9.44
CA ARG A 262 -9.79 11.64 -9.83
C ARG A 262 -9.44 10.20 -9.49
N ILE A 263 -9.81 9.75 -8.29
CA ILE A 263 -9.67 8.35 -7.86
C ILE A 263 -10.45 7.43 -8.82
N LEU A 264 -11.68 7.80 -9.16
CA LEU A 264 -12.52 7.02 -10.08
C LEU A 264 -11.83 6.84 -11.43
N MET A 265 -11.32 7.91 -12.02
CA MET A 265 -10.60 7.86 -13.30
C MET A 265 -9.35 6.98 -13.23
N GLU A 266 -8.61 7.02 -12.11
CA GLU A 266 -7.40 6.22 -11.93
C GLU A 266 -7.72 4.71 -11.81
N LEU A 267 -8.79 4.38 -11.11
CA LEU A 267 -9.18 2.99 -10.84
C LEU A 267 -10.02 2.37 -11.96
N GLN A 268 -10.59 3.19 -12.85
CA GLN A 268 -11.42 2.73 -13.95
C GLN A 268 -10.61 1.87 -14.92
N GLY A 269 -11.06 0.62 -15.14
CA GLY A 269 -10.40 -0.34 -16.03
C GLY A 269 -9.21 -1.09 -15.41
N ARG A 270 -8.87 -0.86 -14.13
CA ARG A 270 -7.82 -1.61 -13.41
C ARG A 270 -8.38 -2.76 -12.58
N ASN A 271 -7.62 -3.84 -12.44
CA ASN A 271 -7.93 -4.91 -11.50
C ASN A 271 -7.38 -4.54 -10.13
N PHE A 272 -8.23 -4.25 -9.16
CA PHE A 272 -7.78 -3.87 -7.82
C PHE A 272 -8.53 -4.59 -6.71
N LEU A 273 -7.84 -4.74 -5.57
CA LEU A 273 -8.41 -5.23 -4.33
C LEU A 273 -8.50 -4.09 -3.32
N LEU A 274 -9.71 -3.75 -2.89
CA LEU A 274 -9.94 -2.80 -1.82
C LEU A 274 -10.19 -3.55 -0.50
N LEU A 275 -9.31 -3.33 0.48
CA LEU A 275 -9.40 -3.86 1.83
C LEU A 275 -9.88 -2.74 2.77
N LEU A 276 -11.07 -2.89 3.34
CA LEU A 276 -11.69 -1.94 4.26
C LEU A 276 -11.70 -2.52 5.69
N ASP A 277 -10.78 -2.08 6.54
CA ASP A 277 -10.67 -2.61 7.91
C ASP A 277 -11.49 -1.80 8.93
N ASP A 278 -12.19 -2.53 9.80
CA ASP A 278 -13.05 -2.05 10.89
C ASP A 278 -14.15 -1.06 10.46
N VAL A 279 -14.98 -1.48 9.51
CA VAL A 279 -16.17 -0.72 9.06
C VAL A 279 -17.26 -0.78 10.13
N LYS A 280 -17.67 0.39 10.66
CA LYS A 280 -18.70 0.53 11.69
C LYS A 280 -20.03 1.05 11.13
N GLU A 281 -20.02 1.76 10.02
CA GLU A 281 -21.25 2.23 9.37
C GLU A 281 -21.28 1.97 7.87
N CYS A 282 -22.49 1.90 7.32
CA CYS A 282 -22.67 1.75 5.87
C CYS A 282 -22.41 3.09 5.18
N PHE A 283 -21.63 3.06 4.11
CA PHE A 283 -21.38 4.24 3.28
C PHE A 283 -21.30 3.83 1.80
N ASN A 284 -21.47 4.80 0.91
CA ASN A 284 -21.41 4.54 -0.51
C ASN A 284 -19.95 4.62 -1.00
N LEU A 285 -19.49 3.55 -1.64
CA LEU A 285 -18.12 3.47 -2.17
C LEU A 285 -17.89 4.47 -3.33
N LYS A 286 -18.95 4.91 -4.02
CA LYS A 286 -18.84 5.98 -5.02
C LYS A 286 -18.40 7.31 -4.42
N ASP A 287 -18.78 7.59 -3.17
CA ASP A 287 -18.47 8.87 -2.51
C ASP A 287 -16.96 9.02 -2.29
N ILE A 288 -16.24 7.90 -2.21
CA ILE A 288 -14.77 7.83 -2.12
C ILE A 288 -14.09 7.46 -3.45
N GLY A 289 -14.81 7.58 -4.57
CA GLY A 289 -14.25 7.39 -5.91
C GLY A 289 -14.08 5.94 -6.37
N ILE A 290 -14.68 4.96 -5.69
CA ILE A 290 -14.56 3.55 -6.07
C ILE A 290 -15.62 3.20 -7.15
N PRO A 291 -15.23 2.67 -8.31
CA PRO A 291 -16.17 2.31 -9.39
C PRO A 291 -17.08 1.14 -9.00
N GLU A 292 -18.37 1.22 -9.33
CA GLU A 292 -19.34 0.13 -9.11
C GLU A 292 -19.20 -1.02 -10.11
N SER A 293 -18.90 -0.69 -11.37
CA SER A 293 -18.87 -1.62 -12.49
C SER A 293 -17.48 -1.67 -13.10
N ASN A 294 -16.53 -2.20 -12.33
CA ASN A 294 -15.24 -2.60 -12.88
C ASN A 294 -15.16 -4.14 -12.92
N ASN A 295 -14.82 -4.70 -14.08
CA ASN A 295 -14.50 -6.13 -14.18
C ASN A 295 -13.11 -6.31 -13.57
N GLY A 296 -12.95 -7.27 -12.65
CA GLY A 296 -11.69 -7.52 -11.94
C GLY A 296 -11.44 -6.73 -10.65
N CYS A 297 -12.41 -5.93 -10.18
CA CYS A 297 -12.38 -5.33 -8.84
C CYS A 297 -12.99 -6.26 -7.77
N LYS A 298 -12.30 -6.37 -6.63
CA LYS A 298 -12.78 -7.05 -5.42
C LYS A 298 -12.72 -6.12 -4.21
N ILE A 299 -13.71 -6.25 -3.34
CA ILE A 299 -13.76 -5.53 -2.06
C ILE A 299 -13.85 -6.54 -0.94
N VAL A 300 -12.98 -6.43 0.05
CA VAL A 300 -13.06 -7.20 1.29
C VAL A 300 -13.16 -6.21 2.44
N LEU A 301 -14.16 -6.36 3.29
CA LEU A 301 -14.30 -5.54 4.49
C LEU A 301 -14.30 -6.38 5.75
N THR A 302 -13.76 -5.84 6.84
CA THR A 302 -13.97 -6.40 8.19
C THR A 302 -15.00 -5.58 8.93
N THR A 303 -15.87 -6.25 9.68
CA THR A 303 -16.84 -5.56 10.55
C THR A 303 -17.27 -6.46 11.70
N ARG A 304 -17.79 -5.83 12.75
CA ARG A 304 -18.48 -6.50 13.87
C ARG A 304 -19.99 -6.56 13.65
N LEU A 305 -20.50 -5.72 12.75
CA LEU A 305 -21.93 -5.44 12.64
C LEU A 305 -22.55 -6.22 11.50
N ARG A 306 -23.53 -7.06 11.84
CA ARG A 306 -24.30 -7.84 10.85
C ARG A 306 -25.01 -6.94 9.84
N ARG A 307 -25.46 -5.75 10.26
CA ARG A 307 -26.11 -4.75 9.41
C ARG A 307 -25.20 -4.32 8.27
N VAL A 308 -23.93 -3.99 8.57
CA VAL A 308 -22.93 -3.62 7.56
C VAL A 308 -22.73 -4.73 6.55
N CYS A 309 -22.55 -5.98 7.00
CA CYS A 309 -22.43 -7.10 6.07
C CYS A 309 -23.67 -7.30 5.20
N ARG A 310 -24.88 -7.18 5.77
CA ARG A 310 -26.13 -7.36 5.00
C ARG A 310 -26.30 -6.28 3.91
N SER A 311 -25.86 -5.05 4.18
CA SER A 311 -26.07 -3.93 3.26
C SER A 311 -24.95 -3.76 2.25
N MET A 312 -23.70 -4.10 2.61
CA MET A 312 -22.53 -3.76 1.80
C MET A 312 -21.83 -4.96 1.13
N VAL A 313 -22.14 -6.20 1.51
CA VAL A 313 -21.42 -7.38 0.98
C VAL A 313 -22.33 -8.40 0.32
N ASP A 314 -21.79 -9.09 -0.69
CA ASP A 314 -22.50 -10.15 -1.40
C ASP A 314 -22.32 -11.49 -0.67
N GLN A 315 -21.12 -11.72 -0.12
CA GLN A 315 -20.76 -12.96 0.58
C GLN A 315 -20.18 -12.66 1.96
N LYS A 316 -20.74 -13.29 2.98
CA LYS A 316 -20.25 -13.19 4.35
C LYS A 316 -19.39 -14.40 4.73
N ILE A 317 -18.24 -14.15 5.33
CA ILE A 317 -17.40 -15.13 6.00
C ILE A 317 -17.45 -14.85 7.51
N LYS A 318 -18.06 -15.77 8.27
CA LYS A 318 -18.09 -15.67 9.73
C LYS A 318 -16.78 -16.19 10.29
N VAL A 319 -16.19 -15.39 11.16
CA VAL A 319 -15.02 -15.72 11.96
C VAL A 319 -15.50 -16.01 13.38
N THR A 320 -15.13 -17.18 13.89
CA THR A 320 -15.53 -17.68 15.21
C THR A 320 -14.33 -17.77 16.15
N TYR A 321 -14.62 -18.09 17.41
CA TYR A 321 -13.62 -18.48 18.41
C TYR A 321 -12.80 -19.66 17.91
N LEU A 322 -11.55 -19.72 18.34
CA LEU A 322 -10.68 -20.86 18.12
C LEU A 322 -11.24 -22.06 18.87
N SER A 323 -11.15 -23.24 18.25
CA SER A 323 -11.32 -24.51 18.96
C SER A 323 -10.28 -24.64 20.09
N GLU A 324 -10.53 -25.52 21.06
CA GLU A 324 -9.58 -25.75 22.16
C GLU A 324 -8.18 -26.12 21.65
N ASP A 325 -8.08 -26.89 20.57
CA ASP A 325 -6.81 -27.30 19.97
C ASP A 325 -6.10 -26.13 19.25
N GLU A 326 -6.83 -25.33 18.47
CA GLU A 326 -6.28 -24.13 17.83
C GLU A 326 -5.83 -23.09 18.87
N ALA A 327 -6.63 -22.90 19.92
CA ALA A 327 -6.33 -22.01 21.02
C ALA A 327 -5.08 -22.46 21.78
N TRP A 328 -4.98 -23.76 22.06
CA TRP A 328 -3.81 -24.35 22.73
C TRP A 328 -2.55 -24.19 21.89
N LYS A 329 -2.62 -24.47 20.58
CA LYS A 329 -1.50 -24.24 19.66
C LYS A 329 -1.04 -22.78 19.69
N MET A 330 -1.99 -21.83 19.66
CA MET A 330 -1.69 -20.39 19.74
C MET A 330 -1.02 -20.01 21.05
N PHE A 331 -1.51 -20.58 22.15
CA PHE A 331 -0.95 -20.33 23.46
C PHE A 331 0.53 -20.76 23.51
N GLN A 332 0.85 -21.95 22.97
CA GLN A 332 2.23 -22.45 22.88
C GLN A 332 3.12 -21.55 22.00
N ASP A 333 2.62 -21.15 20.83
CA ASP A 333 3.35 -20.32 19.87
C ASP A 333 3.68 -18.92 20.43
N VAL A 334 2.80 -18.38 21.28
CA VAL A 334 3.03 -17.09 21.96
C VAL A 334 3.96 -17.25 23.15
N LEU A 335 3.82 -18.33 23.93
CA LEU A 335 4.65 -18.59 25.11
C LEU A 335 6.13 -18.72 24.72
N LYS A 336 6.44 -19.38 23.59
CA LYS A 336 7.81 -19.58 23.09
C LYS A 336 8.78 -20.18 24.12
N SER A 337 8.26 -21.02 25.00
CA SER A 337 9.02 -21.73 26.04
C SER A 337 8.58 -23.20 26.06
N PRO A 338 8.97 -24.00 25.06
CA PRO A 338 8.56 -25.41 24.98
C PRO A 338 9.08 -26.22 26.18
N GLU A 339 10.29 -25.92 26.66
CA GLU A 339 10.94 -26.52 27.83
C GLU A 339 10.07 -26.40 29.10
N LEU A 340 9.45 -25.23 29.31
CA LEU A 340 8.58 -24.96 30.45
C LEU A 340 7.31 -25.86 30.44
N LEU A 341 6.88 -26.28 29.26
CA LEU A 341 5.71 -27.16 29.07
C LEU A 341 6.06 -28.64 29.15
N GLU A 342 7.33 -29.00 29.35
CA GLU A 342 7.74 -30.39 29.61
C GLU A 342 7.33 -30.85 31.01
N ASP A 343 7.28 -29.94 32.00
CA ASP A 343 6.72 -30.23 33.33
C ASP A 343 5.19 -30.49 33.19
N PRO A 344 4.72 -31.72 33.50
CA PRO A 344 3.31 -32.07 33.37
C PRO A 344 2.37 -31.20 34.22
N ASN A 345 2.82 -30.72 35.38
CA ASN A 345 2.03 -29.88 36.26
C ASN A 345 1.88 -28.47 35.69
N ILE A 346 2.98 -27.89 35.16
CA ILE A 346 2.93 -26.60 34.49
C ILE A 346 2.08 -26.69 33.23
N ARG A 347 2.23 -27.74 32.43
CA ARG A 347 1.39 -27.98 31.25
C ARG A 347 -0.09 -28.07 31.59
N LYS A 348 -0.45 -28.73 32.70
CA LYS A 348 -1.84 -28.81 33.18
C LYS A 348 -2.38 -27.45 33.59
N LEU A 349 -1.59 -26.64 34.29
CA LEU A 349 -1.97 -25.25 34.63
C LEU A 349 -2.09 -24.38 33.39
N ALA A 350 -1.13 -24.46 32.46
CA ALA A 350 -1.14 -23.72 31.21
C ALA A 350 -2.38 -24.03 30.37
N ARG A 351 -2.81 -25.31 30.29
CA ARG A 351 -4.07 -25.69 29.64
C ARG A 351 -5.28 -25.07 30.33
N LYS A 352 -5.32 -25.02 31.66
CA LYS A 352 -6.40 -24.32 32.40
C LYS A 352 -6.42 -22.83 32.06
N VAL A 353 -5.27 -22.16 32.13
CA VAL A 353 -5.12 -20.73 31.77
C VAL A 353 -5.58 -20.47 30.33
N CYS A 354 -5.19 -21.32 29.39
CA CYS A 354 -5.64 -21.22 27.99
C CYS A 354 -7.15 -21.38 27.86
N LYS A 355 -7.77 -22.29 28.63
CA LYS A 355 -9.22 -22.50 28.64
C LYS A 355 -9.98 -21.26 29.13
N GLU A 356 -9.47 -20.56 30.14
CA GLU A 356 -10.02 -19.28 30.63
C GLU A 356 -10.02 -18.18 29.55
N CYS A 357 -9.25 -18.36 28.47
CA CYS A 357 -9.23 -17.42 27.34
C CYS A 357 -10.39 -17.65 26.35
N SER A 358 -11.21 -18.69 26.52
CA SER A 358 -12.41 -18.99 25.73
C SER A 358 -12.20 -18.92 24.20
N GLY A 359 -11.02 -19.35 23.73
CA GLY A 359 -10.70 -19.36 22.29
C GLY A 359 -10.59 -17.98 21.63
N VAL A 360 -10.47 -16.88 22.40
CA VAL A 360 -10.30 -15.52 21.85
C VAL A 360 -8.82 -15.25 21.56
N PRO A 361 -8.39 -15.07 20.29
CA PRO A 361 -6.98 -14.91 19.93
C PRO A 361 -6.26 -13.75 20.64
N LEU A 362 -6.90 -12.58 20.74
CA LEU A 362 -6.31 -11.44 21.44
C LEU A 362 -6.06 -11.74 22.92
N LEU A 363 -7.00 -12.45 23.56
CA LEU A 363 -6.92 -12.84 24.96
C LEU A 363 -5.80 -13.85 25.18
N ILE A 364 -5.76 -14.90 24.36
CA ILE A 364 -4.69 -15.91 24.37
C ILE A 364 -3.32 -15.24 24.22
N LYS A 365 -3.18 -14.30 23.27
CA LYS A 365 -1.92 -13.58 23.06
C LYS A 365 -1.48 -12.82 24.31
N LYS A 366 -2.39 -12.06 24.94
CA LYS A 366 -2.03 -11.25 26.10
C LYS A 366 -1.71 -12.12 27.31
N VAL A 367 -2.55 -13.12 27.59
CA VAL A 367 -2.37 -14.06 28.71
C VAL A 367 -1.09 -14.86 28.55
N ALA A 368 -0.89 -15.54 27.42
CA ALA A 368 0.33 -16.31 27.19
C ALA A 368 1.59 -15.43 27.29
N SER A 369 1.55 -14.18 26.82
CA SER A 369 2.67 -13.24 26.96
C SER A 369 2.95 -12.88 28.43
N THR A 370 1.91 -12.66 29.24
CA THR A 370 2.06 -12.40 30.68
C THR A 370 2.61 -13.62 31.43
N PHE A 371 2.20 -14.82 31.03
CA PHE A 371 2.67 -16.07 31.64
C PHE A 371 4.08 -16.48 31.16
N ARG A 372 4.59 -15.89 30.07
CA ARG A 372 5.93 -16.15 29.56
C ARG A 372 7.06 -15.84 30.55
N SER A 373 6.86 -14.87 31.44
CA SER A 373 7.84 -14.51 32.48
C SER A 373 7.72 -15.37 33.74
N LYS A 374 6.82 -16.35 33.79
CA LYS A 374 6.58 -17.22 34.95
C LYS A 374 7.39 -18.51 34.79
N ASP A 375 8.38 -18.71 35.65
CA ASP A 375 9.39 -19.77 35.60
C ASP A 375 9.12 -20.95 36.56
N SER A 376 8.17 -20.83 37.48
CA SER A 376 7.89 -21.87 38.49
C SER A 376 6.42 -22.22 38.60
N LEU A 377 6.13 -23.45 39.04
CA LEU A 377 4.78 -23.93 39.34
C LEU A 377 3.98 -22.97 40.23
N ARG A 378 4.64 -22.43 41.27
CA ARG A 378 4.05 -21.44 42.18
C ARG A 378 3.67 -20.17 41.44
N HIS A 379 4.56 -19.63 40.61
CA HIS A 379 4.31 -18.43 39.82
C HIS A 379 3.17 -18.61 38.81
N TRP A 380 3.03 -19.81 38.21
CA TRP A 380 1.89 -20.16 37.35
C TRP A 380 0.57 -20.24 38.13
N SER A 381 0.58 -20.88 39.30
CA SER A 381 -0.60 -20.97 40.17
C SER A 381 -1.02 -19.58 40.67
N ASP A 382 -0.07 -18.76 41.13
CA ASP A 382 -0.33 -17.41 41.59
C ASP A 382 -0.84 -16.52 40.45
N GLY A 383 -0.32 -16.70 39.24
CA GLY A 383 -0.81 -16.03 38.03
C GLY A 383 -2.26 -16.38 37.71
N LEU A 384 -2.61 -17.67 37.72
CA LEU A 384 -3.98 -18.14 37.48
C LEU A 384 -4.94 -17.67 38.59
N ASN A 385 -4.51 -17.68 39.85
CA ASN A 385 -5.33 -17.15 40.94
C ASN A 385 -5.53 -15.65 40.81
N SER A 386 -4.49 -14.90 40.48
CA SER A 386 -4.60 -13.45 40.25
C SER A 386 -5.52 -13.14 39.06
N TRP A 387 -5.51 -14.00 38.04
CA TRP A 387 -6.45 -13.92 36.90
C TRP A 387 -7.91 -14.02 37.35
N ARG A 388 -8.21 -14.99 38.22
CA ARG A 388 -9.56 -15.24 38.73
C ARG A 388 -10.01 -14.21 39.77
N MET A 389 -9.07 -13.55 40.44
CA MET A 389 -9.32 -12.52 41.45
C MET A 389 -9.41 -11.10 40.86
N TRP A 390 -9.48 -10.94 39.54
CA TRP A 390 -9.73 -9.62 38.96
C TRP A 390 -11.16 -9.15 39.28
N PRO A 391 -11.40 -7.86 39.63
CA PRO A 391 -10.46 -6.73 39.62
C PRO A 391 -9.69 -6.50 40.93
N GLU A 392 -9.91 -7.32 41.96
CA GLU A 392 -9.33 -7.16 43.30
C GLU A 392 -7.79 -7.25 43.29
N LYS A 393 -7.24 -8.02 42.36
CA LYS A 393 -5.80 -8.14 42.15
C LYS A 393 -5.42 -7.81 40.70
N GLU A 394 -4.78 -6.66 40.52
CA GLU A 394 -4.41 -6.19 39.18
C GLU A 394 -3.39 -7.12 38.51
N CYS A 395 -3.65 -7.49 37.27
CA CYS A 395 -2.69 -8.16 36.40
C CYS A 395 -2.58 -7.33 35.12
N GLU A 396 -1.35 -7.01 34.70
CA GLU A 396 -1.05 -6.16 33.55
C GLU A 396 -1.72 -6.66 32.24
N GLY A 397 -1.89 -7.98 32.12
CA GLY A 397 -2.64 -8.62 31.04
C GLY A 397 -4.14 -8.31 31.00
N ILE A 398 -4.74 -8.17 32.18
CA ILE A 398 -6.19 -8.07 32.35
C ILE A 398 -6.66 -6.63 32.19
N ARG A 399 -5.86 -5.63 32.59
CA ARG A 399 -6.26 -4.22 32.49
C ARG A 399 -6.56 -3.78 31.04
N GLU A 400 -5.68 -4.12 30.11
CA GLU A 400 -5.89 -3.78 28.69
C GLU A 400 -7.12 -4.49 28.11
N MET A 401 -7.34 -5.75 28.49
CA MET A 401 -8.54 -6.49 28.10
C MET A 401 -9.80 -5.87 28.72
N TYR A 402 -9.76 -5.52 30.01
CA TYR A 402 -10.86 -4.85 30.69
C TYR A 402 -11.19 -3.53 30.00
N ASN A 403 -10.20 -2.72 29.64
CA ASN A 403 -10.44 -1.48 28.90
C ASN A 403 -11.12 -1.73 27.54
N MET A 404 -10.76 -2.81 26.85
CA MET A 404 -11.40 -3.21 25.60
C MET A 404 -12.85 -3.69 25.81
N LEU A 405 -13.10 -4.51 26.84
CA LEU A 405 -14.46 -4.97 27.18
C LEU A 405 -15.33 -3.82 27.69
N LYS A 406 -14.78 -2.93 28.51
CA LYS A 406 -15.41 -1.70 28.97
C LYS A 406 -15.76 -0.81 27.79
N PHE A 407 -14.86 -0.64 26.83
CA PHE A 407 -15.18 0.08 25.59
C PHE A 407 -16.37 -0.55 24.87
N CYS A 408 -16.44 -1.88 24.76
CA CYS A 408 -17.59 -2.57 24.14
C CYS A 408 -18.90 -2.38 24.93
N TYR A 409 -18.81 -2.34 26.26
CA TYR A 409 -19.94 -2.10 27.14
C TYR A 409 -20.44 -0.65 27.04
N ASP A 410 -19.52 0.31 27.02
CA ASP A 410 -19.82 1.73 26.86
C ASP A 410 -20.41 1.99 25.46
N ASP A 411 -19.99 1.24 24.42
CA ASP A 411 -20.49 1.28 23.03
C ASP A 411 -21.92 0.71 22.86
N LEU A 412 -22.51 0.14 23.92
CA LEU A 412 -23.93 -0.20 23.92
C LEU A 412 -24.81 1.07 23.84
N ASP A 413 -24.28 2.20 24.34
CA ASP A 413 -24.80 3.57 24.25
C ASP A 413 -26.28 3.71 24.61
N ASP A 414 -26.74 2.88 25.54
CA ASP A 414 -28.11 2.81 26.02
C ASP A 414 -28.11 2.07 27.36
N GLU A 415 -28.54 2.76 28.41
CA GLU A 415 -28.52 2.24 29.79
C GLU A 415 -29.32 0.95 29.91
N ARG A 416 -30.39 0.83 29.13
CA ARG A 416 -31.25 -0.35 29.08
C ARG A 416 -30.48 -1.58 28.58
N ARG A 417 -29.81 -1.47 27.43
CA ARG A 417 -28.93 -2.53 26.90
C ARG A 417 -27.81 -2.87 27.85
N GLN A 418 -27.23 -1.87 28.50
CA GLN A 418 -26.17 -2.05 29.49
C GLN A 418 -26.64 -2.87 30.69
N LYS A 419 -27.78 -2.51 31.29
CA LYS A 419 -28.37 -3.28 32.40
C LYS A 419 -28.77 -4.69 31.97
N CYS A 420 -29.41 -4.85 30.81
CA CYS A 420 -29.76 -6.16 30.25
C CYS A 420 -28.52 -7.04 30.02
N PHE A 421 -27.41 -6.44 29.56
CA PHE A 421 -26.14 -7.14 29.41
C PHE A 421 -25.57 -7.59 30.76
N LEU A 422 -25.53 -6.71 31.76
CA LEU A 422 -25.06 -7.04 33.10
C LEU A 422 -25.92 -8.11 33.79
N TYR A 423 -27.22 -8.16 33.49
CA TYR A 423 -28.10 -9.21 34.01
C TYR A 423 -27.61 -10.61 33.61
N GLY A 424 -26.98 -10.75 32.44
CA GLY A 424 -26.35 -11.99 32.01
C GLY A 424 -25.25 -12.48 32.95
N ALA A 425 -24.60 -11.60 33.70
CA ALA A 425 -23.56 -11.95 34.66
C ALA A 425 -24.11 -12.63 35.93
N LEU A 426 -25.43 -12.63 36.13
CA LEU A 426 -26.08 -13.37 37.22
C LEU A 426 -26.18 -14.88 36.93
N TYR A 427 -26.00 -15.29 35.67
CA TYR A 427 -26.03 -16.68 35.27
C TYR A 427 -24.69 -17.37 35.58
N PRO A 428 -24.70 -18.66 35.96
CA PRO A 428 -23.47 -19.41 36.19
C PRO A 428 -22.56 -19.44 34.94
N GLU A 429 -21.25 -19.43 35.17
CA GLU A 429 -20.25 -19.49 34.11
C GLU A 429 -20.47 -20.71 33.20
N GLY A 430 -20.45 -20.48 31.88
CA GLY A 430 -20.62 -21.52 30.86
C GLY A 430 -22.03 -22.10 30.73
N SER A 431 -23.01 -21.58 31.48
CA SER A 431 -24.40 -22.03 31.37
C SER A 431 -25.05 -21.60 30.05
N VAL A 432 -25.91 -22.45 29.51
CA VAL A 432 -26.74 -22.11 28.34
C VAL A 432 -27.90 -21.27 28.82
N ILE A 433 -27.94 -20.00 28.42
CA ILE A 433 -29.02 -19.07 28.77
C ILE A 433 -30.16 -19.24 27.77
N ASN A 434 -31.33 -19.67 28.24
CA ASN A 434 -32.53 -19.71 27.42
C ASN A 434 -32.98 -18.27 27.10
N ALA A 435 -33.12 -17.96 25.81
CA ALA A 435 -33.42 -16.62 25.34
C ALA A 435 -34.80 -16.13 25.79
N ASP A 436 -35.82 -17.00 25.75
CA ASP A 436 -37.19 -16.63 26.11
C ASP A 436 -37.30 -16.35 27.61
N TYR A 437 -36.70 -17.22 28.43
CA TYR A 437 -36.65 -17.02 29.88
C TYR A 437 -35.87 -15.75 30.26
N LEU A 438 -34.74 -15.47 29.60
CA LEU A 438 -33.97 -14.24 29.83
C LEU A 438 -34.82 -12.98 29.57
N LEU A 439 -35.67 -13.01 28.55
CA LEU A 439 -36.54 -11.88 28.20
C LEU A 439 -37.65 -11.70 29.23
N GLU A 440 -38.22 -12.80 29.74
CA GLU A 440 -39.18 -12.78 30.85
C GLU A 440 -38.55 -12.16 32.11
N CYS A 441 -37.32 -12.56 32.45
CA CYS A 441 -36.57 -11.97 33.56
C CYS A 441 -36.33 -10.46 33.36
N TRP A 442 -35.88 -10.05 32.18
CA TRP A 442 -35.67 -8.62 31.90
C TRP A 442 -36.95 -7.80 31.99
N ALA A 443 -38.09 -8.36 31.58
CA ALA A 443 -39.40 -7.71 31.73
C ALA A 443 -39.81 -7.59 33.20
N ALA A 444 -39.67 -8.66 33.99
CA ALA A 444 -40.03 -8.68 35.41
C ALA A 444 -39.17 -7.72 36.26
N GLU A 445 -37.93 -7.51 35.86
CA GLU A 445 -36.98 -6.58 36.52
C GLU A 445 -37.10 -5.14 35.99
N HIS A 446 -38.13 -4.87 35.17
CA HIS A 446 -38.37 -3.58 34.53
C HIS A 446 -37.18 -3.05 33.71
N LEU A 447 -36.30 -3.94 33.27
CA LEU A 447 -35.14 -3.60 32.45
C LEU A 447 -35.52 -3.26 31.00
N LEU A 448 -36.78 -3.48 30.60
CA LEU A 448 -37.26 -3.17 29.25
C LEU A 448 -38.10 -1.88 29.20
N GLY A 449 -38.25 -1.19 30.33
CA GLY A 449 -39.10 -0.01 30.54
C GLY A 449 -40.18 -0.25 31.60
N ASP A 450 -40.97 0.78 31.89
CA ASP A 450 -42.08 0.75 32.86
C ASP A 450 -43.30 0.02 32.26
N PHE A 451 -43.13 -1.26 31.94
CA PHE A 451 -44.24 -2.14 31.61
C PHE A 451 -44.65 -2.86 32.89
N ASP A 452 -45.90 -2.67 33.33
CA ASP A 452 -46.46 -3.31 34.53
C ASP A 452 -46.66 -4.83 34.37
N SER A 453 -46.41 -5.40 33.17
CA SER A 453 -46.50 -6.84 32.88
C SER A 453 -45.72 -7.24 31.61
N ILE A 454 -45.58 -8.55 31.35
CA ILE A 454 -45.09 -9.09 30.07
C ILE A 454 -46.11 -8.75 28.97
N THR A 455 -45.96 -7.59 28.35
CA THR A 455 -46.76 -7.19 27.19
C THR A 455 -46.08 -7.61 25.89
N LYS A 456 -46.83 -7.59 24.78
CA LYS A 456 -46.25 -7.77 23.45
C LYS A 456 -45.17 -6.72 23.15
N GLU A 457 -45.32 -5.50 23.67
CA GLU A 457 -44.33 -4.44 23.47
C GLU A 457 -43.04 -4.69 24.24
N SER A 458 -43.12 -5.18 25.48
CA SER A 458 -41.92 -5.51 26.27
C SER A 458 -41.13 -6.65 25.64
N LEU A 459 -41.80 -7.69 25.13
CA LEU A 459 -41.15 -8.79 24.39
C LEU A 459 -40.47 -8.31 23.10
N VAL A 460 -41.12 -7.45 22.32
CA VAL A 460 -40.51 -6.85 21.12
C VAL A 460 -39.28 -6.03 21.49
N CYS A 461 -39.38 -5.20 22.53
CA CYS A 461 -38.24 -4.43 23.03
C CYS A 461 -37.09 -5.35 23.49
N GLY A 462 -37.39 -6.40 24.25
CA GLY A 462 -36.41 -7.36 24.71
C GLY A 462 -35.72 -8.08 23.55
N HIS A 463 -36.49 -8.51 22.53
CA HIS A 463 -35.92 -9.11 21.32
C HIS A 463 -34.98 -8.15 20.57
N LEU A 464 -35.28 -6.86 20.53
CA LEU A 464 -34.40 -5.85 19.94
C LEU A 464 -33.10 -5.71 20.73
N VAL A 465 -33.19 -5.61 22.06
CA VAL A 465 -32.02 -5.55 22.95
C VAL A 465 -31.18 -6.82 22.81
N LEU A 466 -31.78 -8.01 22.90
CA LEU A 466 -31.07 -9.28 22.77
C LEU A 466 -30.40 -9.43 21.39
N SER A 467 -31.08 -9.01 20.33
CA SER A 467 -30.53 -9.02 18.98
C SER A 467 -29.32 -8.09 18.86
N TYR A 468 -29.35 -6.93 19.53
CA TYR A 468 -28.23 -5.99 19.58
C TYR A 468 -27.05 -6.58 20.36
N LEU A 469 -27.29 -7.13 21.56
CA LEU A 469 -26.25 -7.76 22.39
C LEU A 469 -25.58 -8.94 21.68
N LYS A 470 -26.36 -9.72 20.92
CA LYS A 470 -25.86 -10.81 20.06
C LYS A 470 -24.98 -10.36 18.88
N VAL A 471 -24.97 -9.06 18.58
CA VAL A 471 -24.18 -8.45 17.50
C VAL A 471 -22.96 -7.76 18.07
N CYS A 472 -23.10 -7.05 19.18
CA CYS A 472 -22.04 -6.19 19.72
C CYS A 472 -21.09 -6.91 20.69
N VAL A 473 -21.58 -7.88 21.48
CA VAL A 473 -20.82 -8.38 22.63
C VAL A 473 -20.81 -9.91 22.75
N ILE A 474 -21.93 -10.59 22.48
CA ILE A 474 -22.12 -12.02 22.74
C ILE A 474 -22.31 -12.75 21.41
N THR A 475 -21.41 -13.64 21.00
CA THR A 475 -21.73 -14.63 19.95
C THR A 475 -21.31 -16.02 20.31
#